data_AF-A0A1C6BRL2-F1
#
_entry.id   AF-A0A1C6BRL2-F1
#
_cell.length_a   1.000
_cell.length_b   1.000
_cell.length_c   1.000
_cell.angle_alpha   90.00
_cell.angle_beta   90.00
_cell.angle_gamma   90.00
#
_symmetry.space_group_name_H-M   'P 1'
#
loop_
_entity.id
_entity.type
_entity.pdbx_description
1 polymer ?
#
loop_
_entity_poly.entity_id
_entity_poly.type
_entity_poly.pdbx_seq_one_letter_code
_entity_poly.pdbx_strand_id
1 'polypeptide(L)'
;MHCSFSFAKKYGVDFAVVRDREKSPPVYTVFFKAKDTDAVTRILQDYSAKQIKKPSLEAKRRMMDLDNLIKGLYENFTLGRLPERQFNRLMTEYDTEQSNLEQRISELETATERISTKAVQIDKFVRLVKKYRDFEELTTPMLNDFIEKVVIHEAEGGRTKDRTQQVDIYFNFIGNFVLPLSEDEVEALQSEEARRAEEIAERKRKSSKKSTQKRNHKRAEIKAKAEAGDSEAMAEYKAILEKGRQNNRKRAEKMRELRMSDPEYRAKMEEKERLALEREKKRQERATKKKKIALAE
;
A
#
# COMPACT_ATOMS: atom_id res chain seq x y z
N MET A 1 9.32 -26.31 0.89
CA MET A 1 7.88 -26.52 1.22
C MET A 1 7.51 -27.96 1.54
N HIS A 2 8.37 -28.99 1.44
CA HIS A 2 7.96 -30.38 1.73
C HIS A 2 7.70 -30.70 3.21
N CYS A 3 8.20 -29.90 4.17
CA CYS A 3 8.10 -30.22 5.59
C CYS A 3 6.73 -29.91 6.21
N SER A 4 5.96 -28.96 5.67
CA SER A 4 4.65 -28.56 6.21
C SER A 4 3.52 -29.51 5.82
N PHE A 5 3.57 -30.12 4.63
CA PHE A 5 2.52 -31.03 4.12
C PHE A 5 2.43 -32.36 4.89
N SER A 6 3.57 -32.92 5.34
CA SER A 6 3.59 -34.17 6.10
C SER A 6 3.02 -34.01 7.51
N PHE A 7 3.06 -32.80 8.06
CA PHE A 7 2.55 -32.50 9.39
C PHE A 7 1.04 -32.47 9.47
N ALA A 8 0.37 -31.76 8.56
CA ALA A 8 -1.09 -31.64 8.55
C ALA A 8 -1.78 -33.01 8.41
N LYS A 9 -1.21 -33.88 7.55
CA LYS A 9 -1.70 -35.25 7.32
C LYS A 9 -1.53 -36.17 8.53
N LYS A 10 -0.50 -35.96 9.36
CA LYS A 10 -0.27 -36.74 10.59
C LYS A 10 -1.32 -36.44 11.67
N TYR A 11 -1.84 -35.22 11.69
CA TYR A 11 -2.77 -34.74 12.72
C TYR A 11 -4.22 -34.63 12.23
N GLY A 12 -4.53 -35.07 11.01
CA GLY A 12 -5.90 -35.10 10.47
C GLY A 12 -6.52 -33.71 10.24
N VAL A 13 -5.69 -32.70 9.94
CA VAL A 13 -6.14 -31.32 9.74
C VAL A 13 -6.19 -31.00 8.24
N ASP A 14 -7.36 -30.56 7.76
CA ASP A 14 -7.54 -30.09 6.39
C ASP A 14 -6.86 -28.73 6.22
N PHE A 15 -6.28 -28.45 5.04
CA PHE A 15 -5.61 -27.18 4.81
C PHE A 15 -5.84 -26.64 3.40
N ALA A 16 -5.82 -25.32 3.25
CA ALA A 16 -5.87 -24.60 1.98
C ALA A 16 -4.66 -23.69 1.86
N VAL A 17 -4.04 -23.61 0.68
CA VAL A 17 -2.87 -22.75 0.44
C VAL A 17 -3.26 -21.64 -0.52
N VAL A 18 -3.11 -20.39 -0.09
CA VAL A 18 -3.33 -19.20 -0.91
C VAL A 18 -1.98 -18.55 -1.20
N ARG A 19 -1.75 -18.21 -2.47
CA ARG A 19 -0.53 -17.53 -2.92
C ARG A 19 -0.84 -16.05 -3.14
N ASP A 20 -0.20 -15.19 -2.36
CA ASP A 20 -0.22 -13.74 -2.62
C ASP A 20 0.70 -13.44 -3.80
N ARG A 21 0.12 -12.91 -4.88
CA ARG A 21 0.83 -12.56 -6.12
C ARG A 21 1.42 -11.15 -6.10
N GLU A 22 0.97 -10.31 -5.18
CA GLU A 22 1.38 -8.90 -5.09
C GLU A 22 2.71 -8.68 -4.35
N LYS A 23 3.12 -9.64 -3.51
CA LYS A 23 4.36 -9.56 -2.73
C LYS A 23 5.50 -10.28 -3.47
N SER A 24 6.65 -9.61 -3.55
CA SER A 24 7.89 -10.12 -4.14
C SER A 24 8.95 -10.22 -3.03
N PRO A 25 9.35 -11.42 -2.57
CA PRO A 25 8.99 -12.75 -3.06
C PRO A 25 7.55 -13.20 -2.68
N PRO A 26 6.93 -14.12 -3.45
CA PRO A 26 5.54 -14.57 -3.25
C PRO A 26 5.38 -15.23 -1.88
N VAL A 27 4.45 -14.69 -1.09
CA VAL A 27 4.10 -15.19 0.23
C VAL A 27 2.98 -16.22 0.08
N TYR A 28 3.13 -17.37 0.74
CA TYR A 28 2.14 -18.44 0.75
C TYR A 28 1.52 -18.51 2.13
N THR A 29 0.22 -18.24 2.19
CA THR A 29 -0.57 -18.32 3.42
C THR A 29 -1.28 -19.68 3.42
N VAL A 30 -1.05 -20.47 4.47
CA VAL A 30 -1.70 -21.78 4.63
C VAL A 30 -2.76 -21.66 5.71
N PHE A 31 -4.02 -21.89 5.33
CA PHE A 31 -5.16 -21.97 6.22
C PHE A 31 -5.33 -23.39 6.69
N PHE A 32 -5.47 -23.60 7.99
CA PHE A 32 -5.72 -24.90 8.59
C PHE A 32 -7.15 -24.93 9.12
N LYS A 33 -7.95 -25.88 8.66
CA LYS A 33 -9.29 -26.17 9.18
C LYS A 33 -9.18 -27.35 10.14
N ALA A 34 -9.09 -27.04 11.43
CA ALA A 34 -9.11 -28.04 12.50
C ALA A 34 -10.43 -27.96 13.28
N LYS A 35 -11.00 -29.11 13.64
CA LYS A 35 -12.16 -29.19 14.54
C LYS A 35 -11.77 -28.88 15.99
N ASP A 36 -10.54 -29.24 16.38
CA ASP A 36 -10.03 -29.07 17.74
C ASP A 36 -8.88 -28.07 17.77
N THR A 37 -8.98 -27.06 18.64
CA THR A 37 -7.92 -26.07 18.89
C THR A 37 -6.61 -26.74 19.28
N ASP A 38 -6.69 -27.83 20.02
CA ASP A 38 -5.55 -28.56 20.56
C ASP A 38 -4.71 -29.25 19.47
N ALA A 39 -5.33 -29.64 18.35
CA ALA A 39 -4.62 -30.21 17.22
C ALA A 39 -3.73 -29.15 16.53
N VAL A 40 -4.22 -27.91 16.40
CA VAL A 40 -3.46 -26.79 15.84
C VAL A 40 -2.30 -26.42 16.75
N THR A 41 -2.52 -26.37 18.07
CA THR A 41 -1.45 -26.06 19.05
C THR A 41 -0.34 -27.11 19.03
N ARG A 42 -0.70 -28.40 18.90
CA ARG A 42 0.28 -29.50 18.76
C ARG A 42 1.09 -29.42 17.46
N ILE A 43 0.45 -29.10 16.34
CA ILE A 43 1.15 -28.90 15.05
C ILE A 43 2.16 -27.75 15.17
N LEU A 44 1.75 -26.63 15.78
CA LEU A 44 2.61 -25.46 15.97
C LEU A 44 3.80 -25.78 16.90
N GLN A 45 3.56 -26.50 18.00
CA GLN A 45 4.61 -26.93 18.93
C GLN A 45 5.61 -27.88 18.26
N ASP A 46 5.15 -28.86 17.51
CA ASP A 46 6.04 -29.78 16.82
C ASP A 46 6.81 -29.12 15.66
N TYR A 47 6.16 -28.20 14.95
CA TYR A 47 6.80 -27.43 13.88
C TYR A 47 7.90 -26.52 14.46
N SER A 48 7.59 -25.77 15.52
CA SER A 48 8.58 -24.94 16.21
C SER A 48 9.71 -25.78 16.82
N ALA A 49 9.39 -26.94 17.39
CA ALA A 49 10.41 -27.87 17.89
C ALA A 49 11.34 -28.37 16.78
N LYS A 50 10.80 -28.74 15.61
CA LYS A 50 11.62 -29.23 14.49
C LYS A 50 12.41 -28.13 13.77
N GLN A 51 11.85 -26.93 13.63
CA GLN A 51 12.50 -25.85 12.88
C GLN A 51 13.46 -25.02 13.73
N ILE A 52 13.30 -25.01 15.05
CA ILE A 52 14.03 -24.07 15.92
C ILE A 52 14.77 -24.82 17.01
N LYS A 53 14.09 -25.69 17.77
CA LYS A 53 14.73 -26.41 18.88
C LYS A 53 15.77 -27.43 18.39
N LYS A 54 15.46 -28.20 17.35
CA LYS A 54 16.40 -29.16 16.76
C LYS A 54 17.69 -28.53 16.24
N PRO A 55 17.66 -27.53 15.33
CA PRO A 55 18.89 -26.91 14.84
C PRO A 55 19.64 -26.15 15.94
N SER A 56 18.96 -25.60 16.94
CA SER A 56 19.62 -24.99 18.11
C SER A 56 20.39 -26.03 18.92
N LEU A 57 19.81 -27.20 19.18
CA LEU A 57 20.49 -28.29 19.87
C LEU A 57 21.65 -28.88 19.07
N GLU A 58 21.50 -29.03 17.75
CA GLU A 58 22.57 -29.48 16.86
C GLU A 58 23.74 -28.47 16.82
N ALA A 59 23.45 -27.17 16.73
CA ALA A 59 24.47 -26.12 16.78
C ALA A 59 25.21 -26.12 18.13
N LYS A 60 24.48 -26.26 19.25
CA LYS A 60 25.09 -26.36 20.60
C LYS A 60 25.97 -27.60 20.74
N ARG A 61 25.57 -28.75 20.19
CA ARG A 61 26.40 -29.96 20.17
C ARG A 61 27.68 -29.76 19.36
N ARG A 62 27.55 -29.17 18.16
CA ARG A 62 28.70 -28.87 17.32
C ARG A 62 29.70 -27.94 18.02
N MET A 63 29.19 -26.94 18.75
CA MET A 63 30.02 -26.03 19.54
C MET A 63 30.83 -26.79 20.62
N MET A 64 30.21 -27.74 21.33
CA MET A 64 30.92 -28.59 22.30
C MET A 64 31.94 -29.52 21.63
N ASP A 65 31.63 -30.06 20.45
CA ASP A 65 32.57 -30.89 19.69
C ASP A 65 33.79 -30.07 19.24
N LEU A 66 33.59 -28.82 18.82
CA LEU A 66 34.66 -27.88 18.49
C LEU A 66 35.54 -27.57 19.70
N ASP A 67 34.96 -27.36 20.88
CA ASP A 67 35.74 -27.14 22.11
C ASP A 67 36.64 -28.33 22.44
N ASN A 68 36.13 -29.55 22.26
CA ASN A 68 36.91 -30.77 22.47
C ASN A 68 38.02 -30.93 21.42
N LEU A 69 37.73 -30.58 20.17
CA LEU A 69 38.70 -30.63 19.07
C LEU A 69 39.82 -29.60 19.23
N ILE A 70 39.48 -28.39 19.69
CA ILE A 70 40.44 -27.34 20.03
C ILE A 70 41.36 -27.81 21.16
N LYS A 71 40.82 -28.38 22.24
CA LYS A 71 41.64 -28.97 23.33
C LYS A 71 42.61 -30.02 22.78
N GLY A 72 42.13 -30.92 21.93
CA GLY A 72 42.98 -31.93 21.28
C GLY A 72 44.06 -31.35 20.35
N LEU A 73 43.80 -30.23 19.68
CA LEU A 73 44.80 -29.54 18.85
C LEU A 73 45.91 -28.94 19.69
N TYR A 74 45.57 -28.30 20.81
CA TYR A 74 46.55 -27.77 21.76
C TYR A 74 47.44 -28.87 22.34
N GLU A 75 46.85 -30.00 22.75
CA GLU A 75 47.61 -31.16 23.23
C GLU A 75 48.61 -31.66 22.17
N ASN A 76 48.17 -31.85 20.92
CA ASN A 76 49.05 -32.30 19.83
C ASN A 76 50.12 -31.29 19.45
N PHE A 77 49.85 -29.99 19.59
CA PHE A 77 50.82 -28.92 19.39
C PHE A 77 51.91 -28.94 20.49
N THR A 78 51.52 -29.06 21.76
CA THR A 78 52.48 -29.14 22.89
C THR A 78 53.36 -30.39 22.83
N LEU A 79 52.85 -31.47 22.21
CA LEU A 79 53.61 -32.70 21.94
C LEU A 79 54.55 -32.59 20.73
N GLY A 80 54.60 -31.45 20.04
CA GLY A 80 55.48 -31.21 18.89
C GLY A 80 55.10 -32.00 17.63
N ARG A 81 53.91 -32.63 17.60
CA ARG A 81 53.44 -33.43 16.46
C ARG A 81 52.89 -32.58 15.32
N LEU A 82 52.55 -31.32 15.59
CA LEU A 82 51.93 -30.41 14.64
C LEU A 82 52.81 -29.15 14.44
N PRO A 83 53.21 -28.82 13.20
CA PRO A 83 53.90 -27.56 12.91
C PRO A 83 53.02 -26.35 13.22
N GLU A 84 53.61 -25.29 13.77
CA GLU A 84 52.93 -24.06 14.17
C GLU A 84 52.07 -23.44 13.06
N ARG A 85 52.55 -23.50 11.81
CA ARG A 85 51.81 -22.97 10.66
C ARG A 85 50.46 -23.69 10.44
N GLN A 86 50.41 -24.99 10.67
CA GLN A 86 49.17 -25.77 10.54
C GLN A 86 48.25 -25.54 11.73
N PHE A 87 48.83 -25.41 12.93
CA PHE A 87 48.09 -25.06 14.14
C PHE A 87 47.34 -23.74 13.97
N ASN A 88 48.03 -22.67 13.58
CA ASN A 88 47.42 -21.35 13.41
C ASN A 88 46.31 -21.37 12.34
N ARG A 89 46.50 -22.12 11.26
CA ARG A 89 45.48 -22.27 10.24
C ARG A 89 44.23 -22.97 10.77
N LEU A 90 44.37 -24.14 11.40
CA LEU A 90 43.22 -24.87 11.95
C LEU A 90 42.54 -24.07 13.06
N MET A 91 43.30 -23.36 13.90
CA MET A 91 42.74 -22.50 14.94
C MET A 91 41.85 -21.41 14.33
N THR A 92 42.33 -20.72 13.29
CA THR A 92 41.50 -19.72 12.60
C THR A 92 40.25 -20.31 11.95
N GLU A 93 40.34 -21.53 11.39
CA GLU A 93 39.18 -22.21 10.82
C GLU A 93 38.14 -22.53 11.90
N TYR A 94 38.55 -23.05 13.06
CA TYR A 94 37.65 -23.32 14.18
C TYR A 94 37.09 -22.06 14.84
N ASP A 95 37.88 -21.01 15.00
CA ASP A 95 37.40 -19.72 15.51
C ASP A 95 36.31 -19.14 14.60
N THR A 96 36.48 -19.24 13.27
CA THR A 96 35.43 -18.80 12.34
C THR A 96 34.19 -19.70 12.39
N GLU A 97 34.35 -21.02 12.54
CA GLU A 97 33.20 -21.94 12.70
C GLU A 97 32.45 -21.65 14.01
N GLN A 98 33.17 -21.42 15.12
CA GLN A 98 32.59 -21.04 16.41
C GLN A 98 31.80 -19.73 16.30
N SER A 99 32.38 -18.67 15.73
CA SER A 99 31.69 -17.39 15.55
C SER A 99 30.40 -17.52 14.73
N ASN A 100 30.44 -18.30 13.65
CA ASN A 100 29.26 -18.57 12.83
C ASN A 100 28.18 -19.37 13.60
N LEU A 101 28.57 -20.35 14.40
CA LEU A 101 27.65 -21.14 15.23
C LEU A 101 27.04 -20.31 16.36
N GLU A 102 27.81 -19.46 17.02
CA GLU A 102 27.32 -18.53 18.05
C GLU A 102 26.30 -17.55 17.47
N GLN A 103 26.61 -16.95 16.32
CA GLN A 103 25.66 -16.09 15.61
C GLN A 103 24.38 -16.88 15.31
N ARG A 104 24.50 -18.10 14.79
CA ARG A 104 23.34 -18.92 14.46
C ARG A 104 22.52 -19.31 15.69
N ILE A 105 23.16 -19.60 16.82
CA ILE A 105 22.49 -19.89 18.09
C ILE A 105 21.73 -18.65 18.57
N SER A 106 22.35 -17.48 18.56
CA SER A 106 21.69 -16.22 18.98
C SER A 106 20.46 -15.88 18.11
N GLU A 107 20.54 -16.10 16.80
CA GLU A 107 19.40 -15.93 15.89
C GLU A 107 18.26 -16.91 16.22
N LEU A 108 18.58 -18.17 16.48
CA LEU A 108 17.59 -19.20 16.82
C LEU A 108 16.97 -18.96 18.20
N GLU A 109 17.74 -18.46 19.17
CA GLU A 109 17.27 -18.11 20.52
C GLU A 109 16.34 -16.90 20.48
N THR A 110 16.73 -15.81 19.82
CA THR A 110 15.85 -14.64 19.65
C THR A 110 14.58 -14.99 18.85
N ALA A 111 14.66 -15.87 17.86
CA ALA A 111 13.47 -16.39 17.17
C ALA A 111 12.57 -17.21 18.10
N THR A 112 13.16 -18.02 18.99
CA THR A 112 12.42 -18.79 20.02
C THR A 112 11.71 -17.85 20.99
N GLU A 113 12.39 -16.81 21.47
CA GLU A 113 11.81 -15.81 22.38
C GLU A 113 10.65 -15.05 21.74
N ARG A 114 10.80 -14.65 20.47
CA ARG A 114 9.72 -14.00 19.70
C ARG A 114 8.49 -14.91 19.52
N ILE A 115 8.69 -16.22 19.38
CA ILE A 115 7.57 -17.17 19.25
C ILE A 115 6.96 -17.49 20.61
N SER A 116 7.79 -17.66 21.64
CA SER A 116 7.35 -17.92 23.01
C SER A 116 6.52 -16.76 23.56
N THR A 117 6.98 -15.52 23.40
CA THR A 117 6.23 -14.32 23.81
C THR A 117 4.87 -14.23 23.11
N LYS A 118 4.82 -14.48 21.79
CA LYS A 118 3.56 -14.52 21.03
C LYS A 118 2.63 -15.65 21.49
N ALA A 119 3.15 -16.85 21.76
CA ALA A 119 2.35 -17.98 22.23
C ALA A 119 1.75 -17.72 23.62
N VAL A 120 2.54 -17.19 24.56
CA VAL A 120 2.06 -16.82 25.92
C VAL A 120 1.00 -15.72 25.86
N GLN A 121 1.16 -14.77 24.94
CA GLN A 121 0.17 -13.71 24.68
C GLN A 121 -1.16 -14.28 24.16
N ILE A 122 -1.13 -15.24 23.23
CA ILE A 122 -2.32 -15.92 22.71
C ILE A 122 -3.02 -16.71 23.82
N ASP A 123 -2.29 -17.45 24.65
CA ASP A 123 -2.89 -18.21 25.75
C ASP A 123 -3.55 -17.32 26.80
N LYS A 124 -2.98 -16.13 27.07
CA LYS A 124 -3.57 -15.12 27.96
C LYS A 124 -4.84 -14.53 27.34
N PHE A 125 -4.83 -14.25 26.04
CA PHE A 125 -6.00 -13.77 25.29
C PHE A 125 -7.14 -14.79 25.26
N VAL A 126 -6.85 -16.06 24.96
CA VAL A 126 -7.86 -17.13 24.95
C VAL A 126 -8.52 -17.26 26.32
N ARG A 127 -7.76 -17.10 27.41
CA ARG A 127 -8.33 -17.08 28.78
C ARG A 127 -9.23 -15.87 29.01
N LEU A 128 -8.83 -14.68 28.56
CA LEU A 128 -9.63 -13.46 28.66
C LEU A 128 -10.94 -13.56 27.87
N VAL A 129 -10.88 -14.03 26.62
CA VAL A 129 -12.06 -14.24 25.76
C VAL A 129 -13.00 -15.29 26.36
N LYS A 130 -12.47 -16.37 26.92
CA LYS A 130 -13.30 -17.37 27.62
C LYS A 130 -13.96 -16.81 28.87
N LYS A 131 -13.31 -15.89 29.60
CA LYS A 131 -13.84 -15.25 30.81
C LYS A 131 -14.93 -14.24 30.51
N TYR A 132 -14.81 -13.53 29.40
CA TYR A 132 -15.70 -12.44 28.99
C TYR A 132 -16.52 -12.80 27.75
N ARG A 133 -16.90 -14.07 27.56
CA ARG A 133 -17.76 -14.48 26.45
C ARG A 133 -19.24 -14.22 26.74
N ASP A 134 -19.63 -14.34 28.00
CA ASP A 134 -21.01 -14.21 28.48
C ASP A 134 -21.11 -13.02 29.45
N PHE A 135 -21.12 -11.78 28.94
CA PHE A 135 -21.37 -10.59 29.76
C PHE A 135 -22.61 -9.84 29.27
N GLU A 136 -23.42 -9.35 30.21
CA GLU A 136 -24.60 -8.53 29.90
C GLU A 136 -24.24 -7.05 29.74
N GLU A 137 -23.18 -6.57 30.37
CA GLU A 137 -22.75 -5.17 30.31
C GLU A 137 -21.25 -5.03 30.01
N LEU A 138 -20.92 -4.20 29.01
CA LEU A 138 -19.54 -3.88 28.63
C LEU A 138 -18.94 -2.89 29.62
N THR A 139 -18.04 -3.35 30.49
CA THR A 139 -17.40 -2.48 31.49
C THR A 139 -16.09 -1.88 30.97
N THR A 140 -15.82 -0.62 31.32
CA THR A 140 -14.55 0.08 31.02
C THR A 140 -13.28 -0.70 31.37
N PRO A 141 -13.16 -1.38 32.53
CA PRO A 141 -11.99 -2.22 32.81
C PRO A 141 -11.84 -3.41 31.85
N MET A 142 -12.94 -4.00 31.35
CA MET A 142 -12.87 -5.06 30.34
C MET A 142 -12.31 -4.54 29.01
N LEU A 143 -12.65 -3.31 28.63
CA LEU A 143 -12.10 -2.68 27.42
C LEU A 143 -10.61 -2.35 27.57
N ASN A 144 -10.18 -1.87 28.74
CA ASN A 144 -8.76 -1.60 29.01
C ASN A 144 -7.92 -2.88 29.01
N ASP A 145 -8.49 -4.00 29.46
CA ASP A 145 -7.83 -5.32 29.38
C ASP A 145 -7.69 -5.80 27.93
N PHE A 146 -8.59 -5.38 27.04
CA PHE A 146 -8.68 -5.89 25.67
C PHE A 146 -8.04 -4.98 24.62
N ILE A 147 -8.02 -3.66 24.84
CA ILE A 147 -7.52 -2.65 23.90
C ILE A 147 -6.16 -2.15 24.40
N GLU A 148 -5.13 -2.28 23.56
CA GLU A 148 -3.78 -1.76 23.84
C GLU A 148 -3.73 -0.25 23.62
N LYS A 149 -4.21 0.19 22.45
CA LYS A 149 -4.26 1.61 22.06
C LYS A 149 -5.32 1.85 20.99
N VAL A 150 -5.84 3.06 20.95
CA VAL A 150 -6.72 3.55 19.89
C VAL A 150 -5.99 4.66 19.15
N VAL A 151 -5.73 4.47 17.87
CA VAL A 151 -5.10 5.48 17.01
C VAL A 151 -6.21 6.18 16.25
N ILE A 152 -6.33 7.49 16.48
CA ILE A 152 -7.30 8.35 15.79
C ILE A 152 -6.52 9.15 14.75
N HIS A 153 -6.86 8.96 13.49
CA HIS A 153 -6.24 9.68 12.38
C HIS A 153 -6.82 11.09 12.26
N GLU A 154 -6.16 11.92 11.46
CA GLU A 154 -6.61 13.28 11.19
C GLU A 154 -8.05 13.27 10.64
N ALA A 155 -8.82 14.28 11.05
CA ALA A 155 -10.20 14.41 10.60
C ALA A 155 -10.23 14.80 9.12
N GLU A 156 -10.83 13.95 8.30
CA GLU A 156 -11.11 14.24 6.91
C GLU A 156 -12.54 14.78 6.76
N GLY A 157 -12.71 15.86 6.01
CA GLY A 157 -14.01 16.51 5.84
C GLY A 157 -14.21 17.75 6.72
N GLY A 158 -14.86 18.76 6.13
CA GLY A 158 -14.85 20.15 6.62
C GLY A 158 -15.62 20.43 7.93
N ARG A 159 -15.91 21.71 8.14
CA ARG A 159 -16.16 22.35 9.44
C ARG A 159 -17.39 21.91 10.26
N THR A 160 -18.28 21.01 9.81
CA THR A 160 -19.50 20.73 10.62
C THR A 160 -20.20 19.38 10.44
N LYS A 161 -20.59 18.96 9.22
CA LYS A 161 -21.52 17.81 9.04
C LYS A 161 -20.89 16.55 8.43
N ASP A 162 -19.87 16.72 7.60
CA ASP A 162 -19.26 15.63 6.82
C ASP A 162 -17.86 15.26 7.35
N ARG A 163 -17.60 15.50 8.65
CA ARG A 163 -16.31 15.24 9.27
C ARG A 163 -16.22 13.77 9.66
N THR A 164 -15.41 13.01 8.94
CA THR A 164 -15.11 11.61 9.21
C THR A 164 -13.73 11.52 9.86
N GLN A 165 -13.61 10.69 10.89
CA GLN A 165 -12.32 10.35 11.51
C GLN A 165 -12.15 8.85 11.42
N GLN A 166 -11.03 8.41 10.86
CA GLN A 166 -10.65 7.01 10.92
C GLN A 166 -10.10 6.69 12.31
N VAL A 167 -10.60 5.60 12.89
CA VAL A 167 -10.24 5.12 14.21
C VAL A 167 -9.75 3.69 14.08
N ASP A 168 -8.47 3.48 14.34
CA ASP A 168 -7.84 2.16 14.37
C ASP A 168 -7.74 1.69 15.81
N ILE A 169 -8.32 0.53 16.11
CA ILE A 169 -8.29 -0.08 17.45
C ILE A 169 -7.26 -1.20 17.46
N TYR A 170 -6.24 -1.05 18.29
CA TYR A 170 -5.24 -2.09 18.52
C TYR A 170 -5.64 -2.92 19.73
N PHE A 171 -5.85 -4.22 19.51
CA PHE A 171 -6.19 -5.15 20.58
C PHE A 171 -4.93 -5.71 21.22
N ASN A 172 -4.94 -5.81 22.55
CA ASN A 172 -3.94 -6.55 23.30
C ASN A 172 -3.87 -7.97 22.71
N PHE A 173 -2.66 -8.46 22.44
CA PHE A 173 -2.35 -9.83 22.02
C PHE A 173 -2.59 -10.22 20.55
N ILE A 174 -3.25 -9.39 19.72
CA ILE A 174 -3.47 -9.65 18.28
C ILE A 174 -2.93 -8.51 17.40
N GLY A 175 -2.75 -7.30 17.93
CA GLY A 175 -2.32 -6.14 17.16
C GLY A 175 -3.47 -5.52 16.37
N ASN A 176 -3.21 -5.06 15.14
CA ASN A 176 -4.25 -4.49 14.28
C ASN A 176 -5.20 -5.59 13.79
N PHE A 177 -6.39 -5.65 14.37
CA PHE A 177 -7.44 -6.57 13.94
C PHE A 177 -8.30 -5.89 12.89
N VAL A 178 -8.05 -6.23 11.62
CA VAL A 178 -8.99 -5.91 10.54
C VAL A 178 -10.14 -6.89 10.67
N LEU A 179 -11.31 -6.41 11.10
CA LEU A 179 -12.53 -7.20 10.98
C LEU A 179 -12.65 -7.61 9.50
N PRO A 180 -12.70 -8.91 9.17
CA PRO A 180 -13.12 -9.32 7.84
C PRO A 180 -14.61 -9.01 7.74
N LEU A 181 -14.93 -7.78 7.36
CA LEU A 181 -16.28 -7.42 6.94
C LEU A 181 -16.63 -8.32 5.75
N SER A 182 -17.80 -8.94 5.80
CA SER A 182 -18.32 -9.69 4.66
C SER A 182 -18.50 -8.75 3.46
N GLU A 183 -18.39 -9.27 2.23
CA GLU A 183 -18.53 -8.46 1.00
C GLU A 183 -19.84 -7.65 1.01
N ASP A 184 -20.91 -8.23 1.54
CA ASP A 184 -22.24 -7.60 1.69
C ASP A 184 -22.22 -6.38 2.64
N GLU A 185 -21.43 -6.42 3.72
CA GLU A 185 -21.31 -5.30 4.67
C GLU A 185 -20.45 -4.16 4.10
N VAL A 186 -19.43 -4.49 3.31
CA VAL A 186 -18.60 -3.49 2.61
C VAL A 186 -19.42 -2.77 1.54
N GLU A 187 -20.22 -3.49 0.77
CA GLU A 187 -21.13 -2.90 -0.23
C GLU A 187 -22.20 -2.02 0.43
N ALA A 188 -22.76 -2.44 1.57
CA ALA A 188 -23.69 -1.63 2.33
C ALA A 188 -23.07 -0.29 2.77
N LEU A 189 -21.85 -0.31 3.31
CA LEU A 189 -21.12 0.90 3.70
C LEU A 189 -20.81 1.81 2.51
N GLN A 190 -20.33 1.25 1.41
CA GLN A 190 -20.06 2.00 0.18
C GLN A 190 -21.33 2.65 -0.39
N SER A 191 -22.46 1.95 -0.33
CA SER A 191 -23.76 2.46 -0.78
C SER A 191 -24.24 3.62 0.11
N GLU A 192 -24.04 3.54 1.43
CA GLU A 192 -24.37 4.63 2.35
C GLU A 192 -23.49 5.85 2.11
N GLU A 193 -22.19 5.67 1.92
CA GLU A 193 -21.25 6.73 1.60
C GLU A 193 -21.62 7.41 0.27
N ALA A 194 -21.99 6.64 -0.75
CA ALA A 194 -22.46 7.15 -2.02
C ALA A 194 -23.74 7.99 -1.87
N ARG A 195 -24.71 7.55 -1.06
CA ARG A 195 -25.93 8.33 -0.77
C ARG A 195 -25.63 9.63 -0.04
N ARG A 196 -24.72 9.60 0.95
CA ARG A 196 -24.28 10.81 1.67
C ARG A 196 -23.57 11.79 0.72
N ALA A 197 -22.68 11.29 -0.14
CA ALA A 197 -21.99 12.10 -1.14
C ALA A 197 -22.97 12.71 -2.16
N GLU A 198 -23.97 11.95 -2.60
CA GLU A 198 -25.01 12.44 -3.49
C GLU A 198 -25.88 13.52 -2.84
N GLU A 199 -26.25 13.38 -1.56
CA GLU A 199 -26.99 14.40 -0.82
C GLU A 199 -26.19 15.71 -0.70
N ILE A 200 -24.88 15.61 -0.39
CA ILE A 200 -23.97 16.77 -0.33
C ILE A 200 -23.86 17.43 -1.71
N ALA A 201 -23.71 16.64 -2.78
CA ALA A 201 -23.66 17.13 -4.14
C ALA A 201 -24.98 17.81 -4.54
N GLU A 202 -26.13 17.27 -4.13
CA GLU A 202 -27.44 17.84 -4.41
C GLU A 202 -27.66 19.17 -3.67
N ARG A 203 -27.23 19.27 -2.40
CA ARG A 203 -27.24 20.54 -1.64
C ARG A 203 -26.36 21.60 -2.32
N LYS A 204 -25.14 21.23 -2.74
CA LYS A 204 -24.24 22.13 -3.51
C LYS A 204 -24.84 22.52 -4.88
N ARG A 205 -25.53 21.59 -5.56
CA ARG A 205 -26.27 21.88 -6.81
C ARG A 205 -27.42 22.86 -6.57
N LYS A 206 -28.23 22.65 -5.52
CA LYS A 206 -29.36 23.54 -5.16
C LYS A 206 -28.89 24.95 -4.78
N SER A 207 -27.81 25.09 -4.00
CA SER A 207 -27.26 26.40 -3.65
C SER A 207 -26.64 27.11 -4.87
N SER A 208 -25.93 26.38 -5.73
CA SER A 208 -25.38 26.89 -6.99
C SER A 208 -26.46 27.38 -7.96
N LYS A 209 -27.56 26.63 -8.10
CA LYS A 209 -28.74 27.04 -8.90
C LYS A 209 -29.35 28.34 -8.39
N LYS A 210 -29.56 28.47 -7.07
CA LYS A 210 -30.07 29.71 -6.44
C LYS A 210 -29.15 30.91 -6.67
N SER A 211 -27.84 30.73 -6.55
CA SER A 211 -26.84 31.78 -6.83
C SER A 211 -26.85 32.21 -8.29
N THR A 212 -26.92 31.25 -9.21
CA THR A 212 -26.97 31.52 -10.66
C THR A 212 -28.24 32.28 -11.05
N GLN A 213 -29.40 31.90 -10.50
CA GLN A 213 -30.66 32.62 -10.70
C GLN A 213 -30.56 34.09 -10.24
N LYS A 214 -30.00 34.36 -9.05
CA LYS A 214 -29.79 35.73 -8.56
C LYS A 214 -28.88 36.55 -9.47
N ARG A 215 -27.79 35.96 -9.98
CA ARG A 215 -26.88 36.63 -10.92
C ARG A 215 -27.53 36.92 -12.26
N ASN A 216 -28.33 36.00 -12.76
CA ASN A 216 -29.05 36.18 -14.02
C ASN A 216 -30.15 37.24 -13.88
N HIS A 217 -30.85 37.28 -12.74
CA HIS A 217 -31.83 38.32 -12.43
C HIS A 217 -31.17 39.71 -12.42
N LYS A 218 -30.07 39.90 -11.68
CA LYS A 218 -29.32 41.16 -11.67
C LYS A 218 -28.82 41.57 -13.06
N ARG A 219 -28.37 40.61 -13.88
CA ARG A 219 -27.95 40.87 -15.27
C ARG A 219 -29.13 41.29 -16.15
N ALA A 220 -30.30 40.70 -15.97
CA ALA A 220 -31.51 41.08 -16.68
C ALA A 220 -32.00 42.47 -16.28
N GLU A 221 -31.92 42.82 -14.99
CA GLU A 221 -32.20 44.17 -14.49
C GLU A 221 -31.27 45.23 -15.10
N ILE A 222 -29.95 44.99 -15.10
CA ILE A 222 -28.97 45.89 -15.71
C ILE A 222 -29.25 46.04 -17.21
N LYS A 223 -29.61 44.95 -17.89
CA LYS A 223 -29.98 44.96 -19.31
C LYS A 223 -31.24 45.81 -19.56
N ALA A 224 -32.29 45.63 -18.75
CA ALA A 224 -33.53 46.40 -18.87
C ALA A 224 -33.31 47.90 -18.60
N LYS A 225 -32.46 48.26 -17.62
CA LYS A 225 -32.08 49.66 -17.36
C LYS A 225 -31.23 50.27 -18.47
N ALA A 226 -30.34 49.49 -19.08
CA ALA A 226 -29.58 49.91 -20.25
C ALA A 226 -30.49 50.12 -21.48
N GLU A 227 -31.52 49.30 -21.66
CA GLU A 227 -32.54 49.45 -22.72
C GLU A 227 -33.47 50.66 -22.44
N ALA A 228 -33.67 51.03 -21.16
CA ALA A 228 -34.42 52.21 -20.74
C ALA A 228 -33.67 53.55 -20.87
N GLY A 229 -32.39 53.53 -21.27
CA GLY A 229 -31.62 54.73 -21.62
C GLY A 229 -30.70 55.30 -20.54
N ASP A 230 -30.52 54.62 -19.40
CA ASP A 230 -29.59 55.04 -18.35
C ASP A 230 -28.12 54.90 -18.83
N SER A 231 -27.38 56.02 -18.85
CA SER A 231 -26.00 56.06 -19.37
C SER A 231 -25.00 55.21 -18.58
N GLU A 232 -25.17 55.14 -17.25
CA GLU A 232 -24.36 54.31 -16.37
C GLU A 232 -24.64 52.81 -16.55
N ALA A 233 -25.92 52.43 -16.68
CA ALA A 233 -26.33 51.05 -16.90
C ALA A 233 -25.87 50.52 -18.28
N MET A 234 -25.84 51.37 -19.31
CA MET A 234 -25.28 51.03 -20.63
C MET A 234 -23.78 50.73 -20.56
N ALA A 235 -23.02 51.50 -19.78
CA ALA A 235 -21.59 51.27 -19.57
C ALA A 235 -21.33 49.95 -18.80
N GLU A 236 -22.11 49.69 -17.75
CA GLU A 236 -22.03 48.45 -16.97
C GLU A 236 -22.39 47.21 -17.82
N TYR A 237 -23.44 47.29 -18.63
CA TYR A 237 -23.84 46.21 -19.52
C TYR A 237 -22.77 45.93 -20.60
N LYS A 238 -22.17 46.98 -21.19
CA LYS A 238 -21.08 46.86 -22.16
C LYS A 238 -19.85 46.18 -21.53
N ALA A 239 -19.49 46.56 -20.30
CA ALA A 239 -18.39 45.92 -19.56
C ALA A 239 -18.68 44.43 -19.26
N ILE A 240 -19.92 44.07 -18.94
CA ILE A 240 -20.34 42.67 -18.75
C ILE A 240 -20.18 41.86 -20.04
N LEU A 241 -20.56 42.42 -21.19
CA LEU A 241 -20.40 41.77 -22.50
C LEU A 241 -18.94 41.61 -22.89
N GLU A 242 -18.11 42.63 -22.66
CA GLU A 242 -16.68 42.58 -22.94
C GLU A 242 -15.96 41.54 -22.08
N LYS A 243 -16.30 41.46 -20.80
CA LYS A 243 -15.82 40.39 -19.90
C LYS A 243 -16.25 39.00 -20.37
N GLY A 244 -17.46 38.88 -20.94
CA GLY A 244 -17.93 37.65 -21.59
C GLY A 244 -17.08 37.25 -22.80
N ARG A 245 -16.75 38.22 -23.66
CA ARG A 245 -15.88 38.02 -24.83
C ARG A 245 -14.47 37.58 -24.42
N GLN A 246 -13.88 38.25 -23.43
CA GLN A 246 -12.56 37.89 -22.90
C GLN A 246 -12.54 36.47 -22.30
N ASN A 247 -13.57 36.10 -21.52
CA ASN A 247 -13.68 34.76 -20.95
C ASN A 247 -13.84 33.68 -22.02
N ASN A 248 -14.57 33.96 -23.11
CA ASN A 248 -14.70 33.04 -24.23
C ASN A 248 -13.37 32.85 -24.97
N ARG A 249 -12.57 33.92 -25.16
CA ARG A 249 -11.21 33.82 -25.73
C ARG A 249 -10.32 32.93 -24.87
N LYS A 250 -10.26 33.18 -23.55
CA LYS A 250 -9.50 32.37 -22.59
C LYS A 250 -9.94 30.90 -22.58
N ARG A 251 -11.25 30.63 -22.66
CA ARG A 251 -11.77 29.24 -22.72
C ARG A 251 -11.36 28.56 -24.02
N ALA A 252 -11.40 29.26 -25.15
CA ALA A 252 -10.97 28.73 -26.43
C ALA A 252 -9.47 28.42 -26.43
N GLU A 253 -8.63 29.28 -25.86
CA GLU A 253 -7.20 29.06 -25.66
C GLU A 253 -6.94 27.84 -24.80
N LYS A 254 -7.59 27.72 -23.63
CA LYS A 254 -7.47 26.56 -22.75
C LYS A 254 -7.90 25.25 -23.43
N MET A 255 -8.99 25.27 -24.20
CA MET A 255 -9.42 24.10 -24.98
C MET A 255 -8.44 23.75 -26.10
N ARG A 256 -7.78 24.75 -26.69
CA ARG A 256 -6.71 24.54 -27.68
C ARG A 256 -5.48 23.93 -27.02
N GLU A 257 -5.08 24.43 -25.85
CA GLU A 257 -3.96 23.89 -25.07
C GLU A 257 -4.20 22.43 -24.68
N LEU A 258 -5.39 22.09 -24.17
CA LEU A 258 -5.75 20.71 -23.84
C LEU A 258 -5.68 19.78 -25.06
N ARG A 259 -6.14 20.25 -26.22
CA ARG A 259 -6.00 19.49 -27.46
C ARG A 259 -4.54 19.34 -27.88
N MET A 260 -3.71 20.37 -27.70
CA MET A 260 -2.28 20.32 -28.03
C MET A 260 -1.46 19.50 -27.02
N SER A 261 -1.95 19.27 -25.80
CA SER A 261 -1.32 18.40 -24.82
C SER A 261 -1.57 16.91 -25.09
N ASP A 262 -2.60 16.57 -25.87
CA ASP A 262 -2.84 15.19 -26.29
C ASP A 262 -1.79 14.77 -27.33
N PRO A 263 -1.00 13.71 -27.06
CA PRO A 263 0.14 13.33 -27.90
C PRO A 263 -0.26 12.92 -29.33
N GLU A 264 -1.43 12.31 -29.49
CA GLU A 264 -1.98 11.94 -30.81
C GLU A 264 -2.37 13.16 -31.64
N TYR A 265 -3.01 14.16 -31.02
CA TYR A 265 -3.40 15.39 -31.70
C TYR A 265 -2.18 16.24 -32.06
N ARG A 266 -1.17 16.29 -31.16
CA ARG A 266 0.12 16.91 -31.43
C ARG A 266 0.83 16.29 -32.62
N ALA A 267 0.95 14.95 -32.65
CA ALA A 267 1.57 14.24 -33.77
C ALA A 267 0.84 14.49 -35.10
N LYS A 268 -0.50 14.52 -35.08
CA LYS A 268 -1.32 14.83 -36.25
C LYS A 268 -1.11 16.27 -36.78
N MET A 269 -0.89 17.22 -35.88
CA MET A 269 -0.57 18.60 -36.25
C MET A 269 0.85 18.70 -36.84
N GLU A 270 1.83 18.03 -36.24
CA GLU A 270 3.21 17.97 -36.74
C GLU A 270 3.31 17.27 -38.10
N GLU A 271 2.55 16.20 -38.33
CA GLU A 271 2.46 15.51 -39.63
C GLU A 271 1.83 16.40 -40.70
N LYS A 272 0.78 17.14 -40.36
CA LYS A 272 0.14 18.12 -41.25
C LYS A 272 1.11 19.24 -41.63
N GLU A 273 1.93 19.71 -40.70
CA GLU A 273 2.98 20.71 -40.95
C GLU A 273 4.10 20.15 -41.83
N ARG A 274 4.54 18.91 -41.61
CA ARG A 274 5.51 18.22 -42.48
C ARG A 274 5.01 18.11 -43.92
N LEU A 275 3.75 17.69 -44.11
CA LEU A 275 3.12 17.61 -45.42
C LEU A 275 2.99 18.99 -46.09
N ALA A 276 2.74 20.05 -45.32
CA ALA A 276 2.69 21.41 -45.85
C ALA A 276 4.06 21.89 -46.35
N LEU A 277 5.12 21.67 -45.56
CA LEU A 277 6.50 21.98 -45.95
C LEU A 277 6.96 21.16 -47.15
N GLU A 278 6.59 19.88 -47.22
CA GLU A 278 6.90 19.03 -48.37
C GLU A 278 6.20 19.53 -49.64
N ARG A 279 4.93 19.94 -49.55
CA ARG A 279 4.20 20.56 -50.65
C ARG A 279 4.84 21.87 -51.09
N GLU A 280 5.33 22.67 -50.15
CA GLU A 280 6.02 23.92 -50.43
C GLU A 280 7.38 23.70 -51.11
N LYS A 281 8.18 22.73 -50.64
CA LYS A 281 9.42 22.30 -51.31
C LYS A 281 9.16 21.80 -52.73
N LYS A 282 8.14 20.96 -52.93
CA LYS A 282 7.75 20.50 -54.28
C LYS A 282 7.31 21.66 -55.18
N ARG A 283 6.66 22.70 -54.64
CA ARG A 283 6.34 23.92 -55.41
C ARG A 283 7.61 24.67 -55.80
N GLN A 284 8.56 24.84 -54.88
CA GLN A 284 9.84 25.50 -55.14
C GLN A 284 10.67 24.72 -56.15
N GLU A 285 10.75 23.39 -56.04
CA GLU A 285 11.44 22.52 -57.00
C GLU A 285 10.82 22.55 -58.40
N ARG A 286 9.48 22.57 -58.50
CA ARG A 286 8.80 22.75 -59.79
C ARG A 286 9.10 24.12 -60.38
N ALA A 287 9.13 25.17 -59.55
CA ALA A 287 9.48 26.52 -60.00
C ALA A 287 10.94 26.61 -60.48
N THR A 288 11.89 25.97 -59.79
CA THR A 288 13.30 25.94 -60.20
C THR A 288 13.52 25.06 -61.44
N LYS A 289 12.86 23.91 -61.55
CA LYS A 289 12.89 23.07 -62.77
C LYS A 289 12.31 23.80 -63.98
N LYS A 290 11.19 24.50 -63.82
CA LYS A 290 10.59 25.33 -64.89
C LYS A 290 11.55 26.45 -65.33
N LYS A 291 12.23 27.11 -64.39
CA LYS A 291 13.27 28.12 -64.70
C LYS A 291 14.47 27.53 -65.45
N LYS A 292 14.89 26.30 -65.13
CA LYS A 292 16.01 25.63 -65.83
C LYS A 292 15.66 25.19 -67.24
N ILE A 293 14.45 24.68 -67.47
CA ILE A 293 13.97 24.29 -68.81
C ILE A 293 13.87 25.52 -69.71
N ALA A 294 13.32 26.63 -69.21
CA ALA A 294 13.24 27.89 -69.95
C ALA A 294 14.59 28.58 -70.23
N LEU A 295 15.70 28.06 -69.69
CA LEU A 295 17.06 28.56 -69.94
C LEU A 295 17.85 27.66 -70.91
N ALA A 296 17.28 26.50 -71.29
CA ALA A 296 17.90 25.52 -72.17
C ALA A 296 17.23 25.44 -73.57
N GLU A 297 16.11 26.14 -73.77
CA GLU A 297 15.53 26.51 -75.07
C GLU A 297 16.07 27.88 -75.50
#